data_AF-A0A7J8UVK4-F1
#
_entry.id   AF-A0A7J8UVK4-F1
#
_cell.length_a   1.000
_cell.length_b   1.000
_cell.length_c   1.000
_cell.angle_alpha   90.00
_cell.angle_beta   90.00
_cell.angle_gamma   90.00
#
_symmetry.space_group_name_H-M   'P 1'
#
loop_
_entity.id
_entity.type
_entity.pdbx_description
1 polymer ?
#
loop_
_entity_poly.entity_id
_entity_poly.type
_entity_poly.pdbx_seq_one_letter_code
_entity_poly.pdbx_strand_id
1 'polypeptide(L)'
;MLELYEAAHFQPHGENILEEALSFSTFHLKLAETTVNYPFSIKIANALKRPIRKSVPRLIASSYIFIYEAYGTQDENLMKFAK
;
A
#
# COMPACT_ATOMS: atom_id res chain seq x y z
N MET A 1 2.20 6.58 7.66
CA MET A 1 1.55 7.24 6.50
C MET A 1 0.82 6.26 5.59
N LEU A 2 1.50 5.27 5.01
CA LEU A 2 0.86 4.31 4.10
C LEU A 2 -0.29 3.51 4.76
N GLU A 3 -0.11 3.08 6.00
CA GLU A 3 -1.14 2.34 6.74
C GLU A 3 -2.40 3.19 6.99
N LEU A 4 -2.21 4.47 7.33
CA LEU A 4 -3.32 5.42 7.51
C LEU A 4 -4.08 5.64 6.20
N TYR A 5 -3.37 5.75 5.07
CA TYR A 5 -3.98 5.85 3.74
C TYR A 5 -4.85 4.63 3.44
N GLU A 6 -4.34 3.42 3.67
CA GLU A 6 -5.10 2.19 3.45
C GLU A 6 -6.32 2.08 4.37
N ALA A 7 -6.15 2.41 5.66
CA ALA A 7 -7.24 2.42 6.63
C ALA A 7 -8.34 3.42 6.26
N ALA A 8 -7.98 4.61 5.77
CA ALA A 8 -8.95 5.64 5.37
C ALA A 8 -9.87 5.19 4.21
N HIS A 9 -9.45 4.22 3.38
CA HIS A 9 -10.35 3.66 2.35
C HIS A 9 -11.45 2.73 2.91
N PHE A 10 -11.42 2.39 4.20
CA PHE A 10 -12.49 1.65 4.89
C PHE A 10 -13.59 2.56 5.47
N GLN A 11 -13.47 3.87 5.29
CA GLN A 11 -14.39 4.86 5.83
C GLN A 11 -15.87 4.57 5.46
N PRO A 12 -16.77 4.49 6.46
CA PRO A 12 -18.21 4.51 6.23
C PRO A 12 -18.70 5.94 5.93
N HIS A 13 -19.87 6.06 5.29
CA HIS A 13 -20.45 7.38 4.98
C HIS A 13 -20.63 8.24 6.25
N GLY A 14 -20.18 9.49 6.21
CA GLY A 14 -20.39 10.48 7.27
C GLY A 14 -19.23 10.70 8.26
N GLU A 15 -18.08 10.04 8.08
CA GLU A 15 -16.91 10.22 8.96
C GLU A 15 -15.88 11.24 8.42
N ASN A 16 -16.06 12.52 8.72
CA ASN A 16 -15.19 13.60 8.20
C ASN A 16 -13.68 13.39 8.48
N ILE A 17 -13.32 12.77 9.61
CA ILE A 17 -11.92 12.58 10.00
C ILE A 17 -11.15 11.63 9.07
N LEU A 18 -11.81 10.61 8.53
CA LEU A 18 -11.16 9.68 7.60
C LEU A 18 -11.05 10.27 6.19
N GLU A 19 -11.95 11.19 5.82
CA GLU A 19 -11.82 11.96 4.59
C GLU A 19 -10.60 12.90 4.65
N GLU A 20 -10.43 13.58 5.78
CA GLU A 20 -9.23 14.38 6.07
C GLU A 20 -7.97 13.51 6.08
N ALA A 21 -8.02 12.34 6.75
CA ALA A 21 -6.90 11.41 6.78
C ALA A 21 -6.52 10.90 5.38
N LEU A 22 -7.51 10.64 4.52
CA LEU A 22 -7.28 10.25 3.13
C LEU A 22 -6.58 11.37 2.36
N SER A 23 -7.06 12.60 2.45
CA SER A 23 -6.45 13.77 1.79
C SER A 23 -5.01 14.00 2.29
N PHE A 24 -4.83 14.05 3.61
CA PHE A 24 -3.55 14.26 4.27
C PHE A 24 -2.53 13.18 3.89
N SER A 25 -2.89 11.91 4.03
CA SER A 25 -1.98 10.81 3.71
C SER A 25 -1.66 10.74 2.21
N THR A 26 -2.63 11.02 1.32
CA THR A 26 -2.40 11.09 -0.13
C THR A 26 -1.36 12.13 -0.50
N PHE A 27 -1.45 13.34 0.07
CA PHE A 27 -0.50 14.42 -0.19
C PHE A 27 0.93 14.01 0.18
N HIS A 28 1.12 13.53 1.41
CA HIS A 28 2.44 13.14 1.89
C HIS A 28 3.00 11.89 1.19
N LEU A 29 2.15 10.94 0.80
CA LEU A 29 2.59 9.77 0.04
C LEU A 29 3.06 10.14 -1.37
N LYS A 30 2.43 11.10 -2.05
CA LYS A 30 2.91 11.60 -3.35
C LYS A 30 4.29 12.25 -3.26
N LEU A 31 4.58 12.96 -2.17
CA LEU A 31 5.92 13.52 -1.92
C LEU A 31 6.93 12.40 -1.58
N ALA A 32 6.50 11.39 -0.83
CA ALA A 32 7.34 10.27 -0.46
C ALA A 32 7.68 9.36 -1.67
N GLU A 33 6.75 9.18 -2.61
CA GLU A 33 6.91 8.29 -3.77
C GLU A 33 8.20 8.56 -4.56
N THR A 34 8.59 9.82 -4.69
CA THR A 34 9.78 10.25 -5.44
C THR A 34 11.07 10.27 -4.61
N THR A 35 10.99 10.14 -3.29
CA THR A 35 12.12 10.31 -2.36
C THR A 35 12.54 9.03 -1.67
N VAL A 36 11.66 8.04 -1.57
CA VAL A 36 11.97 6.75 -0.93
C VAL A 36 12.56 5.74 -1.91
N ASN A 37 13.35 4.82 -1.40
CA ASN A 37 14.01 3.79 -2.20
C ASN A 37 13.07 2.62 -2.56
N TYR A 38 13.46 1.88 -3.60
CA TYR A 38 12.89 0.57 -3.91
C TYR A 38 13.14 -0.41 -2.73
N PRO A 39 12.20 -1.32 -2.41
CA PRO A 39 10.89 -1.54 -3.04
C PRO A 39 9.75 -0.71 -2.45
N PHE A 40 10.04 0.14 -1.47
CA PHE A 40 9.01 0.92 -0.77
C PHE A 40 8.33 1.95 -1.68
N SER A 41 9.07 2.58 -2.60
CA SER A 41 8.50 3.48 -3.61
C SER A 41 7.43 2.81 -4.46
N ILE A 42 7.67 1.58 -4.92
CA ILE A 42 6.68 0.80 -5.68
C ILE A 42 5.45 0.47 -4.83
N LYS A 43 5.65 0.15 -3.54
CA LYS A 43 4.54 -0.10 -2.62
C LYS A 43 3.64 1.14 -2.50
N ILE A 44 4.23 2.33 -2.38
CA ILE A 44 3.51 3.61 -2.35
C ILE A 44 2.78 3.86 -3.68
N ALA A 45 3.48 3.73 -4.80
CA ALA A 45 2.91 3.94 -6.14
C ALA A 45 1.69 3.02 -6.40
N ASN A 46 1.81 1.74 -6.02
CA ASN A 46 0.72 0.78 -6.15
C ASN A 46 -0.48 1.16 -5.28
N ALA A 47 -0.28 1.55 -4.02
CA ALA A 47 -1.36 1.99 -3.14
C ALA A 47 -2.07 3.25 -3.66
N LEU A 48 -1.30 4.26 -4.10
CA LEU A 48 -1.84 5.50 -4.67
C LEU A 48 -2.64 5.25 -5.96
N LYS A 49 -2.23 4.26 -6.77
CA LYS A 49 -2.95 3.85 -7.97
C LYS A 49 -4.23 3.09 -7.64
N ARG A 50 -4.14 2.13 -6.72
CA ARG A 50 -5.24 1.26 -6.30
C ARG A 50 -5.05 0.81 -4.84
N PRO A 51 -5.83 1.34 -3.89
CA PRO A 51 -5.74 0.93 -2.48
C PRO A 51 -6.22 -0.50 -2.31
N ILE A 52 -5.76 -1.17 -1.25
CA ILE A 52 -6.04 -2.59 -0.96
C ILE A 52 -7.55 -2.84 -0.92
N ARG A 53 -8.29 -1.95 -0.26
CA ARG A 53 -9.74 -2.07 -0.06
C ARG A 53 -10.57 -2.09 -1.35
N LYS A 54 -10.08 -1.46 -2.42
CA LYS A 54 -10.81 -1.27 -3.69
C LYS A 54 -10.27 -2.14 -4.82
N SER A 55 -9.44 -3.12 -4.49
CA SER A 55 -8.67 -3.89 -5.45
C SER A 55 -9.03 -5.36 -5.44
N VAL A 56 -8.73 -6.04 -6.55
CA VAL A 56 -8.89 -7.49 -6.65
C VAL A 56 -7.76 -8.17 -5.85
N PRO A 57 -8.07 -9.01 -4.84
CA PRO A 57 -7.04 -9.59 -3.96
C PRO A 57 -5.93 -10.32 -4.72
N ARG A 58 -6.30 -11.11 -5.73
CA ARG A 58 -5.33 -11.87 -6.56
C ARG A 58 -4.36 -10.96 -7.31
N LEU A 59 -4.83 -9.82 -7.81
CA LEU A 59 -4.00 -8.86 -8.55
C LEU A 59 -2.97 -8.19 -7.63
N ILE A 60 -3.40 -7.75 -6.43
CA ILE A 60 -2.48 -7.20 -5.44
C ILE A 60 -1.50 -8.26 -4.97
N ALA A 61 -1.97 -9.48 -4.67
CA ALA A 61 -1.10 -10.55 -4.19
C ALA A 61 0.06 -10.80 -5.17
N SER A 62 -0.23 -10.90 -6.47
CA SER A 62 0.80 -11.08 -7.49
C SER A 62 1.84 -9.95 -7.51
N SER A 63 1.44 -8.68 -7.38
CA SER A 63 2.42 -7.58 -7.34
C SER A 63 3.15 -7.51 -6.00
N TYR A 64 2.46 -7.82 -4.90
CA TYR A 64 3.01 -7.76 -3.55
C TYR A 64 4.03 -8.86 -3.29
N ILE A 65 3.92 -10.05 -3.89
CA ILE A 65 4.94 -11.11 -3.79
C ILE A 65 6.30 -10.60 -4.24
N PHE A 66 6.38 -9.87 -5.37
CA PHE A 66 7.63 -9.29 -5.86
C PHE A 66 8.17 -8.19 -4.93
N ILE A 67 7.29 -7.34 -4.39
CA ILE A 67 7.69 -6.30 -3.42
C ILE A 67 8.19 -6.95 -2.13
N TYR A 68 7.49 -7.98 -1.66
CA TYR A 68 7.87 -8.73 -0.47
C TYR A 68 9.26 -9.32 -0.69
N GLU A 69 9.49 -9.98 -1.84
CA GLU A 69 10.78 -10.56 -2.29
C GLU A 69 11.94 -9.56 -2.33
N ALA A 70 11.66 -8.31 -2.66
CA ALA A 70 12.68 -7.28 -2.74
C ALA A 70 13.20 -6.76 -1.38
N TYR A 71 12.47 -6.98 -0.27
CA TYR A 71 12.94 -6.51 1.05
C TYR A 71 14.12 -7.30 1.62
N GLY A 72 14.41 -8.50 1.12
CA GLY A 72 15.55 -9.32 1.55
C GLY A 72 15.46 -9.90 2.97
N THR A 73 14.42 -9.59 3.74
CA THR A 73 14.22 -10.02 5.14
C THR A 73 12.99 -10.91 5.31
N GLN A 74 12.58 -11.63 4.25
CA GLN A 74 11.33 -12.40 4.27
C GLN A 74 11.46 -13.75 4.97
N ASP A 75 10.31 -14.24 5.43
CA ASP A 75 10.11 -15.65 5.74
C ASP A 75 10.15 -16.50 4.45
N GLU A 76 11.16 -17.36 4.33
CA GLU A 76 11.35 -18.23 3.17
C GLU A 76 10.20 -19.21 2.94
N ASN A 77 9.56 -19.70 4.01
CA ASN A 77 8.45 -20.64 3.90
C ASN A 77 7.22 -19.92 3.37
N LEU A 78 6.94 -18.70 3.86
CA LEU A 78 5.86 -17.87 3.34
C LEU A 78 6.07 -17.53 1.86
N MET A 79 7.31 -17.21 1.46
CA MET A 79 7.62 -16.90 0.05
C MET A 79 7.41 -18.11 -0.86
N LYS A 80 7.89 -19.30 -0.46
CA LYS A 80 7.69 -20.55 -1.22
C LYS A 80 6.21 -20.94 -1.33
N PHE A 81 5.41 -20.64 -0.32
CA PHE A 81 3.98 -20.93 -0.32
C PHE A 81 3.17 -19.95 -1.19
N ALA A 82 3.58 -18.68 -1.22
CA ALA A 82 2.86 -17.64 -1.95
C ALA A 82 3.14 -17.63 -3.46
N LYS A 83 4.32 -18.13 -3.89
CA LYS A 83 4.70 -18.30 -5.30
C LYS A 83 4.04 -19.52 -5.92
#